data_AF-A0AAD3MNM4-F1
#
_entry.id   AF-A0AAD3MNM4-F1
#
_cell.length_a   1.000
_cell.length_b   1.000
_cell.length_c   1.000
_cell.angle_alpha   90.00
_cell.angle_beta   90.00
_cell.angle_gamma   90.00
#
_symmetry.space_group_name_H-M   'P 1'
#
loop_
_entity.id
_entity.type
_entity.pdbx_description
1 polymer ?
#
loop_
_entity_poly.entity_id
_entity_poly.type
_entity_poly.pdbx_seq_one_letter_code
_entity_poly.pdbx_strand_id
1 'polypeptide(L)'
;MQLNQHAPSATPRNHELPPLKAQSYTSDRQVWPGETVFPDYTSQNCIDWWVDEYERFSREIKHDALWIDMNEVANFKKGSTKGCADNNLNYPPYTPKILDEVMYSKTLCMDAKQAWGNHYDVHSLYGYSMVLATEKALQRVFGGNRTLMLTRSSFPGVGKYSGHWLGDNAANWNDIKWAIPGMLEFGLFGIPYIGADICGFFDNSSEELCRRWMQVGAFYPFSRNHNAQGYKPQDPAAYGADSTLVESSKHYLRIRYTLLPYLYTLFYKAHTTGETVVRPVMNEFYSDSATWTVDRQFLWGKHLLITPVLDPGVDRVRAYVPDAVWYDYETVLFPSSLPDLGETYLVRWEIGNRRVPAPTAIQRSMQTG
;
A
#
# COMPACT_ATOMS: atom_id res chain seq x y z
N MET A 1 -10.95 29.40 -28.45
CA MET A 1 -10.67 28.41 -29.51
C MET A 1 -10.98 27.03 -28.95
N GLN A 2 -12.13 26.46 -29.31
CA GLN A 2 -12.44 25.05 -29.05
C GLN A 2 -11.56 24.18 -29.97
N LEU A 3 -10.79 23.27 -29.38
CA LEU A 3 -10.15 22.19 -30.13
C LEU A 3 -10.96 20.92 -29.89
N ASN A 4 -11.77 20.57 -30.89
CA ASN A 4 -12.36 19.26 -31.06
C ASN A 4 -11.25 18.21 -31.09
N GLN A 5 -11.33 17.19 -30.24
CA GLN A 5 -10.60 15.94 -30.42
C GLN A 5 -11.60 14.84 -30.77
N HIS A 6 -11.80 14.64 -32.07
CA HIS A 6 -12.24 13.35 -32.60
C HIS A 6 -11.02 12.43 -32.65
N ALA A 7 -11.04 11.35 -31.86
CA ALA A 7 -10.11 10.24 -32.05
C ALA A 7 -10.59 9.39 -33.25
N PRO A 8 -9.71 9.04 -34.21
CA PRO A 8 -10.08 8.15 -35.30
C PRO A 8 -10.25 6.71 -34.80
N SER A 9 -11.29 6.02 -35.29
CA SER A 9 -11.53 4.60 -35.02
C SER A 9 -10.44 3.75 -35.67
N ALA A 10 -9.59 3.13 -34.85
CA ALA A 10 -8.67 2.10 -35.29
C ALA A 10 -9.45 0.78 -35.45
N THR A 11 -9.60 0.31 -36.69
CA THR A 11 -10.03 -1.05 -37.02
C THR A 11 -8.97 -2.04 -36.53
N PRO A 12 -9.32 -3.10 -35.77
CA PRO A 12 -8.37 -4.14 -35.40
C PRO A 12 -7.94 -4.91 -36.64
N ARG A 13 -6.62 -5.02 -36.88
CA ARG A 13 -6.07 -5.99 -37.82
C ARG A 13 -6.12 -7.37 -37.15
N ASN A 14 -6.95 -8.26 -37.69
CA ASN A 14 -6.99 -9.66 -37.32
C ASN A 14 -5.64 -10.33 -37.62
N HIS A 15 -4.83 -10.52 -36.59
CA HIS A 15 -3.86 -11.61 -36.56
C HIS A 15 -4.47 -12.71 -35.69
N GLU A 16 -5.00 -13.74 -36.34
CA GLU A 16 -5.48 -14.96 -35.68
C GLU A 16 -4.29 -15.63 -34.97
N LEU A 17 -4.32 -15.61 -33.64
CA LEU A 17 -3.57 -16.57 -32.83
C LEU A 17 -4.10 -17.98 -33.17
N PRO A 18 -3.23 -19.01 -33.30
CA PRO A 18 -3.73 -20.37 -33.42
C PRO A 18 -4.56 -20.69 -32.16
N PRO A 19 -5.81 -21.18 -32.33
CA PRO A 19 -6.67 -21.42 -31.20
C PRO A 19 -6.05 -22.48 -30.30
N LEU A 20 -5.81 -22.14 -29.04
CA LEU A 20 -5.99 -23.10 -27.96
C LEU A 20 -7.33 -23.78 -28.26
N LYS A 21 -7.37 -25.11 -28.31
CA LYS A 21 -8.63 -25.85 -28.43
C LYS A 21 -9.52 -25.41 -27.26
N ALA A 22 -10.36 -24.41 -27.50
CA ALA A 22 -11.39 -23.98 -26.59
C ALA A 22 -12.44 -25.09 -26.62
N GLN A 23 -12.26 -26.09 -25.76
CA GLN A 23 -13.44 -26.62 -25.09
C GLN A 23 -14.17 -25.41 -24.53
N SER A 24 -15.43 -25.23 -24.93
CA SER A 24 -16.28 -24.15 -24.48
C SER A 24 -16.50 -24.28 -22.96
N TYR A 25 -15.52 -23.84 -22.18
CA TYR A 25 -15.68 -23.63 -20.76
C TYR A 25 -16.35 -22.28 -20.61
N THR A 26 -17.69 -22.27 -20.55
CA THR A 26 -18.41 -21.15 -19.94
C THR A 26 -17.87 -21.02 -18.52
N SER A 27 -17.24 -19.89 -18.23
CA SER A 27 -16.75 -19.56 -16.92
C SER A 27 -17.92 -19.08 -16.05
N ASP A 28 -18.19 -19.77 -14.95
CA ASP A 28 -19.26 -19.39 -14.03
C ASP A 28 -18.82 -18.30 -13.03
N ARG A 29 -17.89 -17.39 -13.37
CA ARG A 29 -17.31 -16.43 -12.41
C ARG A 29 -17.03 -15.08 -13.08
N GLN A 30 -16.82 -14.03 -12.28
CA GLN A 30 -16.80 -12.66 -12.79
C GLN A 30 -15.83 -11.72 -12.07
N VAL A 31 -15.08 -10.95 -12.84
CA VAL A 31 -14.30 -9.77 -12.39
C VAL A 31 -14.47 -8.65 -13.45
N TRP A 32 -13.51 -7.73 -13.57
CA TRP A 32 -13.59 -6.52 -14.39
C TRP A 32 -13.96 -6.73 -15.87
N PRO A 33 -13.40 -7.70 -16.61
CA PRO A 33 -13.76 -7.90 -18.02
C PRO A 33 -15.08 -8.68 -18.21
N GLY A 34 -15.79 -9.00 -17.12
CA GLY A 34 -16.95 -9.87 -17.14
C GLY A 34 -16.58 -11.32 -16.79
N GLU A 35 -17.10 -12.25 -17.58
CA GLU A 35 -16.94 -13.70 -17.37
C GLU A 35 -15.46 -14.10 -17.40
N THR A 36 -14.96 -14.78 -16.35
CA THR A 36 -13.51 -15.00 -16.13
C THR A 36 -13.15 -16.33 -15.47
N VAL A 37 -12.18 -17.04 -16.06
CA VAL A 37 -11.49 -18.14 -15.37
C VAL A 37 -10.38 -17.59 -14.46
N PHE A 38 -9.97 -18.39 -13.47
CA PHE A 38 -8.93 -18.02 -12.50
C PHE A 38 -7.70 -18.91 -12.70
N PRO A 39 -6.52 -18.33 -12.95
CA PRO A 39 -5.29 -19.10 -13.07
C PRO A 39 -4.94 -19.83 -11.76
N ASP A 40 -4.54 -21.09 -11.87
CA ASP A 40 -4.01 -21.85 -10.74
C ASP A 40 -2.50 -21.65 -10.64
N TYR A 41 -2.08 -20.56 -9.99
CA TYR A 41 -0.66 -20.22 -9.82
C TYR A 41 0.14 -21.24 -8.98
N THR A 42 -0.52 -22.25 -8.41
CA THR A 42 0.15 -23.36 -7.71
C THR A 42 0.64 -24.46 -8.66
N SER A 43 0.20 -24.43 -9.92
CA SER A 43 0.59 -25.38 -10.97
C SER A 43 1.74 -24.85 -11.84
N GLN A 44 2.73 -25.70 -12.14
CA GLN A 44 3.85 -25.32 -13.00
C GLN A 44 3.40 -24.90 -14.41
N ASN A 45 2.40 -25.57 -14.99
CA ASN A 45 1.87 -25.20 -16.31
C ASN A 45 1.28 -23.79 -16.32
N CYS A 46 0.61 -23.38 -15.23
CA CYS A 46 0.08 -22.03 -15.10
C CYS A 46 1.18 -21.00 -14.92
N ILE A 47 2.24 -21.34 -14.17
CA ILE A 47 3.41 -20.48 -14.01
C ILE A 47 4.06 -20.23 -15.38
N ASP A 48 4.28 -21.28 -16.16
CA ASP A 48 4.89 -21.16 -17.49
C ASP A 48 4.02 -20.31 -18.43
N TRP A 49 2.71 -20.55 -18.42
CA TRP A 49 1.74 -19.70 -19.14
C TRP A 49 1.81 -18.23 -18.70
N TRP A 50 1.86 -17.95 -17.39
CA TRP A 50 1.91 -16.58 -16.87
C TRP A 50 3.19 -15.85 -17.27
N VAL A 51 4.33 -16.56 -17.24
CA VAL A 51 5.63 -16.04 -17.70
C VAL A 51 5.56 -15.69 -19.20
N ASP A 52 5.01 -16.58 -20.02
CA ASP A 52 4.90 -16.36 -21.46
C ASP A 52 3.97 -15.18 -21.80
N GLU A 53 2.81 -15.07 -21.14
CA GLU A 53 1.88 -13.95 -21.35
C GLU A 53 2.49 -12.62 -20.90
N TYR A 54 3.19 -12.59 -19.76
CA TYR A 54 3.87 -11.39 -19.31
C TYR A 54 5.02 -10.98 -20.24
N GLU A 55 5.81 -11.94 -20.73
CA GLU A 55 6.87 -11.67 -21.71
C GLU A 55 6.28 -11.07 -23.00
N ARG A 56 5.19 -11.64 -23.52
CA ARG A 56 4.46 -11.09 -24.69
C ARG A 56 4.03 -9.66 -24.44
N PHE A 57 3.37 -9.40 -23.31
CA PHE A 57 2.89 -8.06 -22.97
C PHE A 57 4.04 -7.03 -22.85
N SER A 58 5.18 -7.42 -22.27
CA SER A 58 6.36 -6.54 -22.13
C SER A 58 7.01 -6.13 -23.46
N ARG A 59 6.74 -6.89 -24.54
CA ARG A 59 7.18 -6.53 -25.90
C ARG A 59 6.28 -5.48 -26.51
N GLU A 60 5.00 -5.45 -26.14
CA GLU A 60 4.02 -4.47 -26.62
C GLU A 60 4.04 -3.17 -25.81
N ILE A 61 4.11 -3.27 -24.48
CA ILE A 61 4.05 -2.12 -23.58
C ILE A 61 5.29 -2.12 -22.68
N LYS A 62 6.10 -1.07 -22.80
CA LYS A 62 7.23 -0.83 -21.91
C LYS A 62 6.74 -0.31 -20.56
N HIS A 63 7.12 -1.02 -19.51
CA HIS A 63 6.79 -0.74 -18.13
C HIS A 63 7.93 -1.26 -17.23
N ASP A 64 8.03 -0.75 -16.01
CA ASP A 64 9.17 -1.02 -15.11
C ASP A 64 8.77 -1.79 -13.83
N ALA A 65 7.47 -1.97 -13.61
CA ALA A 65 6.88 -2.51 -12.40
C ALA A 65 5.53 -3.17 -12.70
N LEU A 66 5.10 -4.06 -11.82
CA LEU A 66 3.81 -4.73 -11.93
C LEU A 66 3.01 -4.61 -10.64
N TRP A 67 1.74 -4.24 -10.78
CA TRP A 67 0.77 -4.21 -9.70
C TRP A 67 -0.24 -5.35 -9.92
N ILE A 68 -0.20 -6.36 -9.05
CA ILE A 68 -1.13 -7.50 -9.08
C ILE A 68 -2.23 -7.29 -8.02
N ASP A 69 -3.45 -7.15 -8.50
CA ASP A 69 -4.63 -6.80 -7.71
C ASP A 69 -5.70 -7.89 -7.81
N MET A 70 -6.74 -7.80 -6.97
CA MET A 70 -7.88 -8.73 -6.96
C MET A 70 -7.51 -10.18 -6.62
N ASN A 71 -6.39 -10.38 -5.92
CA ASN A 71 -5.74 -11.68 -5.75
C ASN A 71 -5.93 -12.31 -4.35
N GLU A 72 -7.00 -11.96 -3.63
CA GLU A 72 -7.46 -12.69 -2.44
C GLU A 72 -7.72 -14.18 -2.67
N VAL A 73 -8.43 -14.68 -3.70
CA VAL A 73 -8.86 -14.08 -4.97
C VAL A 73 -10.29 -13.53 -4.97
N ALA A 74 -10.47 -12.32 -5.52
CA ALA A 74 -11.76 -11.66 -5.54
C ALA A 74 -12.63 -12.14 -6.71
N ASN A 75 -13.92 -12.34 -6.41
CA ASN A 75 -14.95 -12.72 -7.37
C ASN A 75 -16.20 -11.87 -7.12
N PHE A 76 -16.75 -11.26 -8.17
CA PHE A 76 -17.98 -10.47 -8.06
C PHE A 76 -19.21 -11.35 -7.84
N LYS A 77 -19.11 -12.65 -8.16
CA LYS A 77 -20.11 -13.67 -7.78
C LYS A 77 -19.72 -14.35 -6.47
N LYS A 78 -20.73 -14.81 -5.73
CA LYS A 78 -20.53 -15.61 -4.51
C LYS A 78 -20.18 -17.05 -4.90
N GLY A 79 -18.89 -17.37 -5.00
CA GLY A 79 -18.41 -18.67 -5.44
C GLY A 79 -18.46 -18.85 -6.96
N SER A 80 -19.66 -18.99 -7.52
CA SER A 80 -19.91 -19.08 -8.96
C SER A 80 -21.32 -18.57 -9.33
N THR A 81 -21.63 -18.41 -10.63
CA THR A 81 -22.96 -18.07 -11.16
C THR A 81 -24.00 -19.14 -10.85
N LYS A 82 -23.57 -20.39 -10.62
CA LYS A 82 -24.42 -21.52 -10.22
C LYS A 82 -24.48 -21.72 -8.70
N GLY A 83 -23.83 -20.85 -7.93
CA GLY A 83 -23.62 -21.04 -6.49
C GLY A 83 -22.54 -22.08 -6.20
N CYS A 84 -22.55 -22.62 -4.99
CA CYS A 84 -21.63 -23.67 -4.55
C CYS A 84 -22.41 -24.87 -4.02
N ALA A 85 -21.81 -26.06 -4.11
CA ALA A 85 -22.43 -27.28 -3.63
C ALA A 85 -22.64 -27.26 -2.12
N ASP A 86 -23.70 -27.90 -1.64
CA ASP A 86 -23.96 -28.07 -0.21
C ASP A 86 -23.05 -29.19 0.34
N ASN A 87 -21.94 -28.80 0.96
CA ASN A 87 -20.96 -29.68 1.56
C ASN A 87 -20.20 -29.00 2.70
N ASN A 88 -19.42 -29.78 3.45
CA ASN A 88 -18.67 -29.33 4.62
C ASN A 88 -17.49 -28.40 4.31
N LEU A 89 -17.14 -28.16 3.04
CA LEU A 89 -16.13 -27.17 2.66
C LEU A 89 -16.79 -25.79 2.47
N ASN A 90 -17.89 -25.74 1.71
CA ASN A 90 -18.63 -24.49 1.46
C ASN A 90 -19.43 -24.04 2.69
N TYR A 91 -19.90 -24.99 3.51
CA TYR A 91 -20.65 -24.79 4.75
C TYR A 91 -20.02 -25.63 5.87
N PRO A 92 -18.87 -25.20 6.42
CA PRO A 92 -18.20 -25.95 7.47
C PRO A 92 -19.04 -25.99 8.76
N PRO A 93 -18.83 -26.99 9.64
CA PRO A 93 -19.52 -27.09 10.92
C PRO A 93 -19.24 -25.90 11.86
N TYR A 94 -18.14 -25.19 11.62
CA TYR A 94 -17.79 -23.94 12.29
C TYR A 94 -17.31 -22.92 11.26
N THR A 95 -17.95 -21.75 11.23
CA THR A 95 -17.52 -20.60 10.43
C THR A 95 -16.99 -19.52 11.38
N PRO A 96 -15.73 -19.07 11.23
CA PRO A 96 -15.22 -17.91 11.96
C PRO A 96 -16.04 -16.66 11.66
N LYS A 97 -15.86 -15.59 12.44
CA LYS A 97 -16.52 -14.28 12.20
C LYS A 97 -15.90 -13.52 11.01
N ILE A 98 -15.87 -14.15 9.85
CA ILE A 98 -15.52 -13.52 8.57
C ILE A 98 -16.68 -12.63 8.09
N LEU A 99 -16.38 -11.66 7.24
CA LEU A 99 -17.42 -10.85 6.59
C LEU A 99 -18.43 -11.75 5.87
N ASP A 100 -19.72 -11.41 5.98
CA ASP A 100 -20.87 -12.17 5.48
C ASP A 100 -21.07 -13.58 6.06
N GLU A 101 -20.19 -14.04 6.98
CA GLU A 101 -20.23 -15.34 7.65
C GLU A 101 -20.41 -16.54 6.69
N VAL A 102 -19.87 -16.43 5.46
CA VAL A 102 -19.88 -17.50 4.47
C VAL A 102 -18.53 -17.60 3.76
N MET A 103 -17.93 -18.79 3.78
CA MET A 103 -16.54 -19.03 3.34
C MET A 103 -16.25 -18.56 1.91
N TYR A 104 -17.19 -18.79 0.99
CA TYR A 104 -17.05 -18.44 -0.43
C TYR A 104 -17.63 -17.04 -0.78
N SER A 105 -17.87 -16.20 0.23
CA SER A 105 -18.29 -14.81 -0.04
C SER A 105 -17.19 -14.06 -0.77
N LYS A 106 -17.55 -13.42 -1.89
CA LYS A 106 -16.64 -12.64 -2.76
C LYS A 106 -15.39 -13.39 -3.24
N THR A 107 -15.41 -14.72 -3.24
CA THR A 107 -14.29 -15.56 -3.72
C THR A 107 -14.82 -16.80 -4.47
N LEU A 108 -14.00 -17.83 -4.67
CA LEU A 108 -14.38 -19.08 -5.35
C LEU A 108 -15.09 -20.04 -4.38
N CYS A 109 -15.75 -21.06 -4.90
CA CYS A 109 -16.26 -22.15 -4.04
C CYS A 109 -15.09 -22.86 -3.33
N MET A 110 -15.30 -23.26 -2.09
CA MET A 110 -14.26 -23.86 -1.24
C MET A 110 -13.83 -25.26 -1.71
N ASP A 111 -14.68 -25.93 -2.47
CA ASP A 111 -14.39 -27.22 -3.12
C ASP A 111 -13.71 -27.08 -4.49
N ALA A 112 -13.43 -25.85 -4.96
CA ALA A 112 -12.64 -25.64 -6.17
C ALA A 112 -11.23 -26.22 -6.01
N LYS A 113 -10.68 -26.80 -7.09
CA LYS A 113 -9.40 -27.52 -7.08
C LYS A 113 -8.27 -26.66 -7.64
N GLN A 114 -7.15 -26.67 -6.93
CA GLN A 114 -5.85 -26.15 -7.33
C GLN A 114 -4.80 -27.26 -7.16
N ALA A 115 -3.62 -27.13 -7.77
CA ALA A 115 -2.57 -28.14 -7.69
C ALA A 115 -2.08 -28.38 -6.25
N TRP A 116 -2.11 -27.36 -5.37
CA TRP A 116 -1.79 -27.52 -3.95
C TRP A 116 -2.93 -28.06 -3.08
N GLY A 117 -4.17 -28.12 -3.57
CA GLY A 117 -5.29 -28.64 -2.78
C GLY A 117 -6.65 -28.03 -3.10
N ASN A 118 -7.61 -28.22 -2.20
CA ASN A 118 -8.90 -27.55 -2.28
C ASN A 118 -8.75 -26.08 -1.94
N HIS A 119 -9.59 -25.24 -2.53
CA HIS A 119 -9.61 -23.82 -2.22
C HIS A 119 -9.89 -23.56 -0.72
N TYR A 120 -10.64 -24.43 -0.03
CA TYR A 120 -10.79 -24.40 1.42
C TYR A 120 -9.44 -24.31 2.16
N ASP A 121 -8.46 -25.11 1.73
CA ASP A 121 -7.14 -25.20 2.36
C ASP A 121 -6.18 -24.12 1.87
N VAL A 122 -6.30 -23.72 0.59
CA VAL A 122 -5.32 -22.86 -0.08
C VAL A 122 -5.84 -21.47 -0.47
N HIS A 123 -7.06 -21.09 -0.05
CA HIS A 123 -7.67 -19.79 -0.37
C HIS A 123 -6.71 -18.64 -0.05
N SER A 124 -6.24 -18.58 1.19
CA SER A 124 -5.35 -17.50 1.66
C SER A 124 -3.92 -17.59 1.12
N LEU A 125 -3.64 -18.57 0.24
CA LEU A 125 -2.37 -18.71 -0.46
C LEU A 125 -2.45 -18.26 -1.93
N TYR A 126 -3.60 -17.86 -2.45
CA TYR A 126 -3.74 -17.47 -3.86
C TYR A 126 -2.88 -16.25 -4.20
N GLY A 127 -2.95 -15.18 -3.40
CA GLY A 127 -2.10 -14.00 -3.60
C GLY A 127 -0.61 -14.33 -3.48
N TYR A 128 -0.27 -15.20 -2.53
CA TYR A 128 1.11 -15.66 -2.33
C TYR A 128 1.63 -16.46 -3.54
N SER A 129 0.87 -17.43 -4.06
CA SER A 129 1.27 -18.21 -5.23
C SER A 129 1.33 -17.35 -6.49
N MET A 130 0.43 -16.38 -6.66
CA MET A 130 0.49 -15.39 -7.74
C MET A 130 1.75 -14.53 -7.66
N VAL A 131 2.16 -14.08 -6.47
CA VAL A 131 3.44 -13.36 -6.26
C VAL A 131 4.63 -14.22 -6.71
N LEU A 132 4.67 -15.49 -6.32
CA LEU A 132 5.75 -16.40 -6.72
C LEU A 132 5.80 -16.64 -8.24
N ALA A 133 4.64 -16.82 -8.88
CA ALA A 133 4.56 -16.94 -10.33
C ALA A 133 5.01 -15.65 -11.04
N THR A 134 4.59 -14.51 -10.50
CA THR A 134 4.92 -13.19 -11.05
C THR A 134 6.39 -12.85 -10.88
N GLU A 135 7.04 -13.32 -9.81
CA GLU A 135 8.47 -13.11 -9.63
C GLU A 135 9.29 -13.79 -10.74
N LYS A 136 8.93 -15.01 -11.13
CA LYS A 136 9.53 -15.69 -12.29
C LYS A 136 9.30 -14.93 -13.60
N ALA A 137 8.12 -14.36 -13.78
CA ALA A 137 7.77 -13.57 -14.96
C ALA A 137 8.61 -12.28 -15.03
N LEU A 138 8.77 -11.59 -13.90
CA LEU A 138 9.62 -10.41 -13.79
C LEU A 138 11.09 -10.73 -14.03
N GLN A 139 11.61 -11.85 -13.49
CA GLN A 139 12.97 -12.32 -13.78
C GLN A 139 13.19 -12.61 -15.28
N ARG A 140 12.17 -13.14 -15.98
CA ARG A 140 12.26 -13.37 -17.43
C ARG A 140 12.43 -12.08 -18.22
N VAL A 141 11.68 -11.03 -17.85
CA VAL A 141 11.66 -9.76 -18.60
C VAL A 141 12.80 -8.82 -18.20
N PHE A 142 13.11 -8.71 -16.91
CA PHE A 142 14.10 -7.76 -16.38
C PHE A 142 15.44 -8.41 -15.99
N GLY A 143 15.57 -9.72 -16.14
CA GLY A 143 16.79 -10.45 -15.80
C GLY A 143 17.10 -10.39 -14.30
N GLY A 144 18.37 -10.12 -13.97
CA GLY A 144 18.84 -10.00 -12.59
C GLY A 144 18.58 -8.64 -11.93
N ASN A 145 17.96 -7.69 -12.64
CA ASN A 145 17.67 -6.37 -12.07
C ASN A 145 16.47 -6.43 -11.12
N ARG A 146 16.52 -5.64 -10.04
CA ARG A 146 15.36 -5.42 -9.19
C ARG A 146 14.32 -4.61 -9.96
N THR A 147 13.09 -5.09 -9.97
CA THR A 147 11.88 -4.39 -10.40
C THR A 147 10.96 -4.22 -9.18
N LEU A 148 9.82 -3.57 -9.35
CA LEU A 148 8.82 -3.40 -8.31
C LEU A 148 7.61 -4.28 -8.60
N MET A 149 7.20 -5.06 -7.60
CA MET A 149 5.92 -5.72 -7.54
C MET A 149 5.11 -5.15 -6.37
N LEU A 150 3.81 -4.92 -6.58
CA LEU A 150 2.84 -4.59 -5.53
C LEU A 150 1.73 -5.64 -5.54
N THR A 151 1.41 -6.22 -4.39
CA THR A 151 0.32 -7.20 -4.21
C THR A 151 -0.71 -6.70 -3.20
N ARG A 152 -1.99 -7.06 -3.39
CA ARG A 152 -3.06 -6.77 -2.41
C ARG A 152 -3.18 -7.86 -1.36
N SER A 153 -3.28 -9.11 -1.80
CA SER A 153 -3.35 -10.26 -0.90
C SER A 153 -1.95 -10.71 -0.53
N SER A 154 -1.79 -11.13 0.72
CA SER A 154 -0.50 -11.52 1.30
C SER A 154 -0.64 -12.68 2.29
N PHE A 155 0.45 -13.45 2.40
CA PHE A 155 0.65 -14.51 3.39
C PHE A 155 2.07 -14.36 3.97
N PRO A 156 2.39 -14.89 5.18
CA PRO A 156 3.73 -14.80 5.75
C PRO A 156 4.86 -15.11 4.76
N GLY A 157 5.83 -14.19 4.68
CA GLY A 157 6.98 -14.29 3.78
C GLY A 157 6.83 -13.59 2.44
N VAL A 158 5.66 -13.03 2.08
CA VAL A 158 5.47 -12.33 0.80
C VAL A 158 6.39 -11.11 0.63
N GLY A 159 6.78 -10.45 1.73
CA GLY A 159 7.63 -9.26 1.72
C GLY A 159 9.05 -9.51 1.19
N LYS A 160 9.44 -10.77 1.03
CA LYS A 160 10.65 -11.15 0.30
C LYS A 160 10.58 -10.80 -1.20
N TYR A 161 9.37 -10.75 -1.76
CA TYR A 161 9.13 -10.68 -3.20
C TYR A 161 8.39 -9.41 -3.64
N SER A 162 7.48 -8.90 -2.81
CA SER A 162 6.55 -7.84 -3.21
C SER A 162 6.37 -6.80 -2.10
N GLY A 163 6.12 -5.56 -2.51
CA GLY A 163 5.54 -4.54 -1.65
C GLY A 163 4.03 -4.70 -1.54
N HIS A 164 3.42 -3.85 -0.71
CA HIS A 164 1.99 -3.92 -0.42
C HIS A 164 1.43 -2.50 -0.23
N TRP A 165 0.12 -2.33 -0.40
CA TRP A 165 -0.59 -1.13 0.04
C TRP A 165 -1.81 -1.53 0.89
N LEU A 166 -2.26 -0.70 1.81
CA LEU A 166 -3.30 -1.06 2.78
C LEU A 166 -4.70 -1.29 2.19
N GLY A 167 -4.83 -1.31 0.86
CA GLY A 167 -6.10 -1.56 0.17
C GLY A 167 -6.94 -0.29 0.00
N ASP A 168 -8.19 -0.52 -0.37
CA ASP A 168 -9.15 0.49 -0.79
C ASP A 168 -9.73 1.25 0.43
N ASN A 169 -8.96 2.23 0.91
CA ASN A 169 -9.35 3.11 2.01
C ASN A 169 -10.31 4.24 1.57
N ALA A 170 -10.79 5.05 2.49
CA ALA A 170 -11.70 6.17 2.20
C ALA A 170 -11.10 7.55 2.53
N ALA A 171 -11.56 8.59 1.84
CA ALA A 171 -11.16 9.98 2.03
C ALA A 171 -11.80 10.59 3.29
N ASN A 172 -11.44 10.06 4.45
CA ASN A 172 -11.85 10.56 5.76
C ASN A 172 -10.70 10.57 6.79
N TRP A 173 -10.92 11.27 7.90
CA TRP A 173 -9.89 11.47 8.94
C TRP A 173 -9.60 10.25 9.82
N ASN A 174 -10.42 9.20 9.77
CA ASN A 174 -10.12 7.94 10.46
C ASN A 174 -9.14 7.12 9.63
N ASP A 175 -9.32 7.03 8.32
CA ASP A 175 -8.44 6.25 7.44
C ASP A 175 -6.99 6.78 7.42
N ILE A 176 -6.78 8.10 7.46
CA ILE A 176 -5.43 8.67 7.63
C ILE A 176 -4.80 8.29 8.98
N LYS A 177 -5.61 8.16 10.05
CA LYS A 177 -5.12 7.70 11.38
C LYS A 177 -4.77 6.21 11.33
N TRP A 178 -5.69 5.39 10.81
CA TRP A 178 -5.55 3.93 10.77
C TRP A 178 -4.44 3.45 9.83
N ALA A 179 -4.05 4.27 8.85
CA ALA A 179 -2.90 4.00 8.01
C ALA A 179 -1.59 3.81 8.82
N ILE A 180 -1.43 4.51 9.95
CA ILE A 180 -0.21 4.40 10.77
C ILE A 180 -0.11 3.02 11.43
N PRO A 181 -1.08 2.56 12.25
CA PRO A 181 -1.10 1.19 12.77
C PRO A 181 -0.94 0.13 11.68
N GLY A 182 -1.65 0.25 10.55
CA GLY A 182 -1.55 -0.71 9.45
C GLY A 182 -0.13 -0.82 8.89
N MET A 183 0.56 0.31 8.68
CA MET A 183 1.97 0.26 8.25
C MET A 183 2.89 -0.35 9.31
N LEU A 184 2.64 -0.07 10.60
CA LEU A 184 3.44 -0.59 11.70
C LEU A 184 3.31 -2.12 11.80
N GLU A 185 2.10 -2.64 11.67
CA GLU A 185 1.80 -4.08 11.64
C GLU A 185 2.50 -4.76 10.46
N PHE A 186 2.41 -4.20 9.24
CA PHE A 186 3.13 -4.73 8.08
C PHE A 186 4.65 -4.66 8.21
N GLY A 187 5.16 -3.70 8.99
CA GLY A 187 6.55 -3.68 9.44
C GLY A 187 6.91 -4.93 10.25
N LEU A 188 6.05 -5.37 11.16
CA LEU A 188 6.22 -6.62 11.93
C LEU A 188 6.08 -7.86 11.04
N PHE A 189 5.23 -7.81 10.01
CA PHE A 189 5.03 -8.91 9.06
C PHE A 189 6.19 -9.06 8.06
N GLY A 190 7.21 -8.20 8.12
CA GLY A 190 8.36 -8.24 7.23
C GLY A 190 8.05 -7.73 5.83
N ILE A 191 7.09 -6.82 5.68
CA ILE A 191 6.70 -6.17 4.42
C ILE A 191 6.98 -4.67 4.54
N PRO A 192 8.25 -4.23 4.49
CA PRO A 192 8.63 -2.85 4.81
C PRO A 192 8.26 -1.83 3.73
N TYR A 193 8.02 -2.27 2.48
CA TYR A 193 7.58 -1.41 1.39
C TYR A 193 6.04 -1.33 1.39
N ILE A 194 5.51 -0.58 2.34
CA ILE A 194 4.09 -0.45 2.67
C ILE A 194 3.65 1.02 2.71
N GLY A 195 2.38 1.26 2.40
CA GLY A 195 1.71 2.56 2.55
C GLY A 195 0.20 2.46 2.31
N ALA A 196 -0.51 3.57 2.51
CA ALA A 196 -1.93 3.69 2.16
C ALA A 196 -2.10 4.56 0.91
N ASP A 197 -3.29 4.50 0.30
CA ASP A 197 -3.65 5.42 -0.76
C ASP A 197 -3.84 6.82 -0.18
N ILE A 198 -2.88 7.70 -0.49
CA ILE A 198 -2.82 9.07 0.03
C ILE A 198 -3.99 9.88 -0.51
N CYS A 199 -4.62 10.65 0.38
CA CYS A 199 -5.88 11.38 0.18
C CYS A 199 -7.15 10.50 0.21
N GLY A 200 -7.01 9.17 0.24
CA GLY A 200 -8.12 8.23 0.32
C GLY A 200 -8.59 7.77 -1.07
N PHE A 201 -8.88 6.47 -1.21
CA PHE A 201 -9.28 5.88 -2.48
C PHE A 201 -10.76 6.14 -2.82
N PHE A 202 -11.68 5.85 -1.88
CA PHE A 202 -13.09 6.19 -2.01
C PHE A 202 -13.40 7.61 -1.51
N ASP A 203 -14.47 8.19 -2.03
CA ASP A 203 -14.99 9.52 -1.68
C ASP A 203 -14.15 10.72 -2.15
N ASN A 204 -14.76 11.92 -2.15
CA ASN A 204 -14.06 13.14 -2.54
C ASN A 204 -13.22 13.68 -1.37
N SER A 205 -11.89 13.69 -1.52
CA SER A 205 -11.04 14.31 -0.51
C SER A 205 -11.16 15.84 -0.48
N SER A 206 -11.37 16.38 0.73
CA SER A 206 -11.23 17.82 0.98
C SER A 206 -9.78 18.29 0.79
N GLU A 207 -9.57 19.58 0.52
CA GLU A 207 -8.21 20.16 0.46
C GLU A 207 -7.45 19.95 1.76
N GLU A 208 -8.09 20.17 2.90
CA GLU A 208 -7.43 20.06 4.20
C GLU A 208 -6.97 18.63 4.44
N LEU A 209 -7.86 17.65 4.26
CA LEU A 209 -7.54 16.24 4.42
C LEU A 209 -6.41 15.84 3.46
N CYS A 210 -6.51 16.16 2.16
CA CYS A 210 -5.50 15.76 1.19
C CYS A 210 -4.16 16.45 1.47
N ARG A 211 -4.15 17.72 1.91
CA ARG A 211 -2.92 18.40 2.33
C ARG A 211 -2.29 17.72 3.54
N ARG A 212 -3.06 17.35 4.57
CA ARG A 212 -2.56 16.58 5.73
C ARG A 212 -2.07 15.20 5.35
N TRP A 213 -2.75 14.56 4.40
CA TRP A 213 -2.38 13.23 3.97
C TRP A 213 -1.13 13.24 3.08
N MET A 214 -0.97 14.21 2.19
CA MET A 214 0.25 14.39 1.40
C MET A 214 1.47 14.69 2.30
N GLN A 215 1.25 15.46 3.36
CA GLN A 215 2.22 15.76 4.40
C GLN A 215 2.76 14.47 5.06
N VAL A 216 1.90 13.65 5.67
CA VAL A 216 2.34 12.39 6.32
C VAL A 216 2.73 11.31 5.31
N GLY A 217 2.04 11.26 4.17
CA GLY A 217 2.24 10.29 3.10
C GLY A 217 3.59 10.42 2.41
N ALA A 218 4.19 11.61 2.39
CA ALA A 218 5.58 11.80 1.98
C ALA A 218 6.56 10.96 2.84
N PHE A 219 6.16 10.53 4.04
CA PHE A 219 6.94 9.68 4.93
C PHE A 219 6.45 8.23 4.99
N TYR A 220 5.56 7.80 4.08
CA TYR A 220 5.25 6.38 3.93
C TYR A 220 6.37 5.67 3.14
N PRO A 221 6.81 4.45 3.52
CA PRO A 221 7.82 3.71 2.75
C PRO A 221 7.43 3.56 1.29
N PHE A 222 6.18 3.14 1.03
CA PHE A 222 5.51 3.24 -0.26
C PHE A 222 4.57 4.45 -0.26
N SER A 223 4.88 5.48 -1.06
CA SER A 223 4.16 6.75 -1.08
C SER A 223 3.43 6.93 -2.42
N ARG A 224 2.13 6.60 -2.45
CA ARG A 224 1.26 6.71 -3.64
C ARG A 224 -0.01 7.50 -3.33
N ASN A 225 -0.33 8.50 -4.16
CA ASN A 225 -1.68 9.07 -4.25
C ASN A 225 -2.44 8.26 -5.30
N HIS A 226 -3.60 7.72 -4.91
CA HIS A 226 -4.44 6.87 -5.76
C HIS A 226 -5.91 7.17 -5.46
N ASN A 227 -6.78 7.05 -6.45
CA ASN A 227 -8.17 7.51 -6.37
C ASN A 227 -9.07 6.56 -7.15
N ALA A 228 -10.28 6.32 -6.63
CA ALA A 228 -11.26 5.47 -7.29
C ALA A 228 -11.95 6.18 -8.47
N GLN A 229 -12.54 5.37 -9.34
CA GLN A 229 -13.31 5.87 -10.48
C GLN A 229 -14.52 6.69 -10.02
N GLY A 230 -14.74 7.84 -10.67
CA GLY A 230 -15.95 8.66 -10.48
C GLY A 230 -15.83 9.76 -9.42
N TYR A 231 -14.74 9.82 -8.66
CA TYR A 231 -14.48 10.90 -7.71
C TYR A 231 -13.68 12.05 -8.34
N LYS A 232 -13.66 13.21 -7.68
CA LYS A 232 -12.93 14.39 -8.13
C LYS A 232 -11.42 14.11 -8.18
N PRO A 233 -10.68 14.68 -9.15
CA PRO A 233 -9.22 14.59 -9.16
C PRO A 233 -8.61 15.07 -7.85
N GLN A 234 -7.62 14.31 -7.36
CA GLN A 234 -6.94 14.59 -6.10
C GLN A 234 -5.41 14.50 -6.22
N ASP A 235 -4.89 14.43 -7.45
CA ASP A 235 -3.47 14.67 -7.65
C ASP A 235 -3.11 16.08 -7.13
N PRO A 236 -1.89 16.29 -6.58
CA PRO A 236 -1.60 17.56 -5.92
C PRO A 236 -1.86 18.79 -6.80
N ALA A 237 -1.55 18.71 -8.10
CA ALA A 237 -1.71 19.83 -9.02
C ALA A 237 -3.18 20.20 -9.30
N ALA A 238 -4.13 19.27 -9.17
CA ALA A 238 -5.55 19.52 -9.34
C ALA A 238 -6.12 20.56 -8.36
N TYR A 239 -5.48 20.78 -7.21
CA TYR A 239 -5.88 21.79 -6.22
C TYR A 239 -5.44 23.22 -6.59
N GLY A 240 -4.70 23.38 -7.69
CA GLY A 240 -4.21 24.66 -8.20
C GLY A 240 -2.72 24.87 -7.93
N ALA A 241 -2.00 25.40 -8.93
CA ALA A 241 -0.53 25.48 -8.92
C ALA A 241 0.05 26.27 -7.74
N ASP A 242 -0.66 27.29 -7.27
CA ASP A 242 -0.28 28.16 -6.15
C ASP A 242 -1.04 27.84 -4.85
N SER A 243 -1.70 26.67 -4.79
CA SER A 243 -2.42 26.24 -3.60
C SER A 243 -1.46 25.85 -2.47
N THR A 244 -1.91 26.04 -1.24
CA THR A 244 -1.22 25.58 -0.03
C THR A 244 -0.93 24.08 -0.07
N LEU A 245 -1.83 23.28 -0.64
CA LEU A 245 -1.63 21.85 -0.82
C LEU A 245 -0.42 21.55 -1.71
N VAL A 246 -0.31 22.20 -2.88
CA VAL A 246 0.81 22.01 -3.80
C VAL A 246 2.13 22.46 -3.16
N GLU A 247 2.15 23.62 -2.53
CA GLU A 247 3.32 24.15 -1.83
C GLU A 247 3.81 23.16 -0.77
N SER A 248 2.90 22.75 0.13
CA SER A 248 3.21 21.80 1.20
C SER A 248 3.62 20.43 0.64
N SER A 249 2.95 19.92 -0.39
CA SER A 249 3.27 18.63 -0.98
C SER A 249 4.67 18.64 -1.61
N LYS A 250 5.02 19.69 -2.37
CA LYS A 250 6.36 19.86 -2.94
C LYS A 250 7.43 19.93 -1.85
N HIS A 251 7.17 20.65 -0.77
CA HIS A 251 8.09 20.77 0.36
C HIS A 251 8.41 19.41 0.98
N TYR A 252 7.40 18.67 1.44
CA TYR A 252 7.61 17.38 2.09
C TYR A 252 8.12 16.29 1.17
N LEU A 253 7.71 16.29 -0.11
CA LEU A 253 8.30 15.39 -1.09
C LEU A 253 9.78 15.73 -1.34
N ARG A 254 10.19 17.01 -1.34
CA ARG A 254 11.63 17.34 -1.43
C ARG A 254 12.41 16.85 -0.21
N ILE A 255 11.84 16.96 0.99
CA ILE A 255 12.43 16.38 2.20
C ILE A 255 12.57 14.86 2.06
N ARG A 256 11.51 14.17 1.65
CA ARG A 256 11.56 12.72 1.35
C ARG A 256 12.69 12.39 0.38
N TYR A 257 12.77 13.12 -0.74
CA TYR A 257 13.78 12.88 -1.77
C TYR A 257 15.20 13.14 -1.27
N THR A 258 15.39 14.13 -0.39
CA THR A 258 16.66 14.39 0.30
C THR A 258 17.05 13.23 1.22
N LEU A 259 16.07 12.60 1.86
CA LEU A 259 16.26 11.50 2.81
C LEU A 259 16.25 10.10 2.16
N LEU A 260 16.14 9.98 0.83
CA LEU A 260 16.14 8.68 0.15
C LEU A 260 17.39 7.83 0.46
N PRO A 261 18.62 8.36 0.57
CA PRO A 261 19.77 7.55 0.98
C PRO A 261 19.60 6.94 2.38
N TYR A 262 19.01 7.68 3.32
CA TYR A 262 18.69 7.15 4.65
C TYR A 262 17.61 6.08 4.57
N LEU A 263 16.48 6.37 3.90
CA LEU A 263 15.39 5.41 3.71
C LEU A 263 15.88 4.12 3.04
N TYR A 264 16.72 4.23 2.02
CA TYR A 264 17.31 3.08 1.33
C TYR A 264 18.25 2.27 2.23
N THR A 265 18.99 2.93 3.12
CA THR A 265 19.80 2.26 4.15
C THR A 265 18.92 1.49 5.14
N LEU A 266 17.74 2.01 5.50
CA LEU A 266 16.77 1.27 6.31
C LEU A 266 16.26 0.03 5.58
N PHE A 267 15.96 0.13 4.28
CA PHE A 267 15.60 -1.04 3.48
C PHE A 267 16.74 -2.06 3.37
N TYR A 268 17.99 -1.61 3.26
CA TYR A 268 19.15 -2.51 3.31
C TYR A 268 19.20 -3.28 4.64
N LYS A 269 18.97 -2.61 5.77
CA LYS A 269 18.92 -3.27 7.09
C LYS A 269 17.74 -4.23 7.20
N ALA A 270 16.56 -3.83 6.72
CA ALA A 270 15.40 -4.72 6.66
C ALA A 270 15.69 -6.00 5.86
N HIS A 271 16.33 -5.85 4.70
CA HIS A 271 16.71 -6.97 3.84
C HIS A 271 17.77 -7.90 4.46
N THR A 272 18.76 -7.35 5.17
CA THR A 272 19.92 -8.11 5.65
C THR A 272 19.79 -8.62 7.08
N THR A 273 18.99 -7.95 7.92
CA THR A 273 18.89 -8.23 9.37
C THR A 273 17.45 -8.32 9.89
N GLY A 274 16.45 -8.00 9.07
CA GLY A 274 15.04 -8.01 9.51
C GLY A 274 14.62 -6.78 10.35
N GLU A 275 15.44 -5.72 10.40
CA GLU A 275 15.06 -4.46 11.04
C GLU A 275 13.83 -3.81 10.37
N THR A 276 12.97 -3.14 11.13
CA THR A 276 11.82 -2.40 10.58
C THR A 276 12.23 -1.04 9.99
N VAL A 277 11.56 -0.62 8.91
CA VAL A 277 11.74 0.68 8.23
C VAL A 277 10.87 1.75 8.87
N VAL A 278 9.54 1.64 8.74
CA VAL A 278 8.60 2.34 9.62
C VAL A 278 8.53 1.56 10.92
N ARG A 279 8.76 2.25 12.02
CA ARG A 279 9.03 1.63 13.32
C ARG A 279 8.11 2.23 14.41
N PRO A 280 7.46 1.40 15.24
CA PRO A 280 6.74 1.88 16.41
C PRO A 280 7.68 2.61 17.34
N VAL A 281 7.20 3.68 17.98
CA VAL A 281 8.02 4.46 18.93
C VAL A 281 8.54 3.55 20.06
N MET A 282 7.70 2.62 20.54
CA MET A 282 8.08 1.65 21.56
C MET A 282 9.27 0.76 21.18
N ASN A 283 9.57 0.52 19.90
CA ASN A 283 10.69 -0.36 19.53
C ASN A 283 12.05 0.25 19.88
N GLU A 284 12.14 1.59 19.92
CA GLU A 284 13.36 2.29 20.35
C GLU A 284 13.33 2.69 21.82
N PHE A 285 12.13 2.83 22.40
CA PHE A 285 11.91 3.40 23.73
C PHE A 285 11.06 2.48 24.62
N TYR A 286 11.24 1.17 24.52
CA TYR A 286 10.41 0.15 25.18
C TYR A 286 10.46 0.20 26.72
N SER A 287 11.52 0.75 27.31
CA SER A 287 11.64 0.94 28.75
C SER A 287 10.68 2.00 29.29
N ASP A 288 10.17 2.87 28.42
CA ASP A 288 9.19 3.89 28.73
C ASP A 288 7.79 3.40 28.34
N SER A 289 6.98 3.08 29.35
CA SER A 289 5.64 2.54 29.16
C SER A 289 4.67 3.50 28.47
N ALA A 290 4.94 4.81 28.46
CA ALA A 290 4.11 5.76 27.74
C ALA A 290 4.18 5.57 26.21
N THR A 291 5.24 4.94 25.70
CA THR A 291 5.43 4.70 24.27
C THR A 291 4.66 3.49 23.74
N TRP A 292 4.22 2.58 24.62
CA TRP A 292 3.60 1.30 24.24
C TRP A 292 2.28 1.46 23.48
N THR A 293 1.59 2.59 23.68
CA THR A 293 0.30 2.89 23.05
C THR A 293 0.39 4.03 22.04
N VAL A 294 1.61 4.48 21.67
CA VAL A 294 1.77 5.56 20.69
C VAL A 294 1.54 5.01 19.28
N ASP A 295 0.39 5.35 18.72
CA ASP A 295 -0.10 4.88 17.41
C ASP A 295 -0.37 6.01 16.40
N ARG A 296 -0.22 7.27 16.84
CA ARG A 296 -0.36 8.49 16.01
C ARG A 296 0.97 9.13 15.62
N GLN A 297 2.08 8.51 15.99
CA GLN A 297 3.44 8.89 15.62
C GLN A 297 4.19 7.63 15.20
N PHE A 298 5.19 7.77 14.32
CA PHE A 298 6.05 6.66 13.95
C PHE A 298 7.46 7.15 13.65
N LEU A 299 8.41 6.22 13.65
CA LEU A 299 9.80 6.48 13.32
C LEU A 299 10.13 5.97 11.91
N TRP A 300 11.04 6.65 11.21
CA TRP A 300 11.89 6.00 10.20
C TRP A 300 13.17 5.51 10.87
N GLY A 301 13.31 4.19 10.96
CA GLY A 301 14.41 3.56 11.69
C GLY A 301 14.45 4.05 13.13
N LYS A 302 15.61 4.58 13.55
CA LYS A 302 15.85 4.99 14.94
C LYS A 302 15.90 6.51 15.16
N HIS A 303 15.94 7.27 14.07
CA HIS A 303 16.48 8.64 14.11
C HIS A 303 15.54 9.72 13.63
N LEU A 304 14.39 9.39 13.05
CA LEU A 304 13.46 10.38 12.51
C LEU A 304 12.06 10.11 13.05
N LEU A 305 11.57 10.97 13.95
CA LEU A 305 10.22 10.90 14.49
C LEU A 305 9.27 11.74 13.66
N ILE A 306 8.23 11.12 13.11
CA ILE A 306 7.21 11.78 12.30
C ILE A 306 5.95 11.96 13.15
N THR A 307 5.54 13.21 13.31
CA THR A 307 4.39 13.61 14.14
C THR A 307 3.35 14.37 13.30
N PRO A 308 2.39 13.67 12.67
CA PRO A 308 1.42 14.29 11.76
C PRO A 308 0.24 14.95 12.47
N VAL A 309 -0.40 15.92 11.80
CA VAL A 309 -1.75 16.39 12.15
C VAL A 309 -2.78 15.43 11.55
N LEU A 310 -3.57 14.79 12.40
CA LEU A 310 -4.51 13.74 12.01
C LEU A 310 -5.97 14.07 12.34
N ASP A 311 -6.27 15.27 12.83
CA ASP A 311 -7.63 15.69 13.19
C ASP A 311 -8.06 16.92 12.36
N PRO A 312 -9.35 17.04 11.99
CA PRO A 312 -9.84 18.14 11.18
C PRO A 312 -9.80 19.49 11.89
N GLY A 313 -9.46 20.55 11.16
CA GLY A 313 -9.56 21.93 11.62
C GLY A 313 -8.52 22.35 12.66
N VAL A 314 -7.49 21.53 12.93
CA VAL A 314 -6.48 21.84 13.94
C VAL A 314 -5.13 22.24 13.33
N ASP A 315 -4.43 23.11 14.04
CA ASP A 315 -3.07 23.57 13.74
C ASP A 315 -2.02 23.05 14.73
N ARG A 316 -2.45 22.26 15.71
CA ARG A 316 -1.62 21.69 16.77
C ARG A 316 -1.96 20.23 16.99
N VAL A 317 -0.97 19.45 17.39
CA VAL A 317 -1.15 18.06 17.79
C VAL A 317 -0.58 17.84 19.18
N ARG A 318 -1.24 16.96 19.92
CA ARG A 318 -0.70 16.42 21.17
C ARG A 318 0.23 15.27 20.82
N ALA A 319 1.52 15.42 21.10
CA ALA A 319 2.55 14.45 20.76
C ALA A 319 3.30 13.98 22.00
N TYR A 320 3.74 12.73 21.97
CA TYR A 320 4.71 12.21 22.92
C TYR A 320 6.11 12.38 22.35
N VAL A 321 7.04 12.96 23.14
CA VAL A 321 8.46 12.96 22.77
C VAL A 321 9.22 12.01 23.67
N PRO A 322 9.76 10.93 23.09
CA PRO A 322 10.53 9.97 23.86
C PRO A 322 11.80 10.58 24.44
N ASP A 323 12.28 9.98 25.53
CA ASP A 323 13.50 10.38 26.24
C ASP A 323 14.77 10.24 25.38
N ALA A 324 15.04 11.28 24.58
CA ALA A 324 16.23 11.45 23.77
C ALA A 324 16.41 12.93 23.40
N VAL A 325 17.60 13.26 22.88
CA VAL A 325 17.85 14.57 22.28
C VAL A 325 17.29 14.61 20.87
N TRP A 326 16.41 15.59 20.63
CA TRP A 326 15.64 15.75 19.41
C TRP A 326 15.83 17.16 18.81
N TYR A 327 16.08 17.24 17.51
CA TYR A 327 16.25 18.48 16.75
C TYR A 327 15.17 18.63 15.68
N ASP A 328 14.58 19.81 15.59
CA ASP A 328 13.70 20.13 14.46
C ASP A 328 14.47 19.96 13.14
N TYR A 329 13.95 19.15 12.22
CA TYR A 329 14.67 18.78 10.99
C TYR A 329 14.95 19.98 10.07
N GLU A 330 14.05 20.96 10.03
CA GLU A 330 14.16 22.08 9.09
C GLU A 330 15.07 23.20 9.61
N THR A 331 14.97 23.52 10.90
CA THR A 331 15.73 24.61 11.53
C THR A 331 17.05 24.15 12.14
N VAL A 332 17.21 22.86 12.43
CA VAL A 332 18.36 22.27 13.13
C VAL A 332 18.57 22.89 14.53
N LEU A 333 17.56 23.62 15.04
CA LEU A 333 17.58 24.17 16.38
C LEU A 333 17.15 23.11 17.38
N PHE A 334 17.78 23.16 18.56
CA PHE A 334 17.13 22.60 19.74
C PHE A 334 15.85 23.40 19.92
N PRO A 335 14.65 22.79 19.86
CA PRO A 335 13.45 23.57 19.95
C PRO A 335 13.44 24.27 21.32
N SER A 336 13.53 25.60 21.33
CA SER A 336 13.54 26.42 22.54
C SER A 336 12.23 26.32 23.33
N SER A 337 11.27 25.54 22.83
CA SER A 337 9.97 25.20 23.39
C SER A 337 9.76 23.70 23.60
N LEU A 338 10.82 22.88 23.67
CA LEU A 338 10.74 21.55 24.28
C LEU A 338 10.93 21.70 25.80
N PRO A 339 9.87 21.65 26.63
CA PRO A 339 10.03 21.40 28.06
C PRO A 339 10.35 19.91 28.31
N ASP A 340 10.67 19.58 29.56
CA ASP A 340 11.33 18.36 30.05
C ASP A 340 11.01 17.03 29.32
N LEU A 341 12.05 16.20 29.17
CA LEU A 341 12.02 14.86 28.56
C LEU A 341 10.97 13.95 29.25
N GLY A 342 10.16 13.23 28.46
CA GLY A 342 9.17 12.27 28.98
C GLY A 342 7.74 12.79 29.17
N GLU A 343 7.40 13.98 28.64
CA GLU A 343 6.05 14.54 28.72
C GLU A 343 5.29 14.60 27.38
N THR A 344 3.97 14.67 27.47
CA THR A 344 3.07 14.91 26.33
C THR A 344 2.81 16.40 26.17
N TYR A 345 3.02 16.97 24.98
CA TYR A 345 2.84 18.41 24.78
C TYR A 345 2.23 18.78 23.42
N LEU A 346 1.86 20.06 23.30
CA LEU A 346 1.28 20.63 22.08
C LEU A 346 2.38 21.10 21.14
N VAL A 347 2.52 20.44 19.99
CA VAL A 347 3.41 20.91 18.94
C VAL A 347 2.64 21.83 18.00
N ARG A 348 3.22 22.99 17.69
CA ARG A 348 2.68 24.00 16.78
C ARG A 348 3.58 24.12 15.56
N TRP A 349 2.98 24.29 14.40
CA TRP A 349 3.67 24.14 13.13
C TRP A 349 3.51 25.37 12.23
N GLU A 350 4.60 25.85 11.63
CA GLU A 350 4.63 26.96 10.67
C GLU A 350 5.54 26.62 9.48
N ILE A 351 5.11 26.89 8.25
CA ILE A 351 5.95 26.85 7.03
C ILE A 351 6.10 28.30 6.54
N GLY A 352 7.23 28.95 6.84
CA GLY A 352 7.47 30.37 6.51
C GLY A 352 6.48 31.34 7.16
N ASN A 353 6.38 32.57 6.65
CA ASN A 353 5.46 33.62 7.13
C ASN A 353 3.97 33.33 6.84
N ARG A 354 3.60 32.11 6.40
CA ARG A 354 2.22 31.70 6.13
C ARG A 354 1.83 30.52 7.02
N ARG A 355 0.65 30.62 7.62
CA ARG A 355 0.10 29.64 8.57
C ARG A 355 -0.26 28.34 7.84
N VAL A 356 0.71 27.46 7.67
CA VAL A 356 0.49 26.09 7.17
C VAL A 356 1.08 25.13 8.18
N PRO A 357 0.24 24.47 8.99
CA PRO A 357 0.77 23.52 9.96
C PRO A 357 1.31 22.28 9.23
N ALA A 358 2.24 21.55 9.81
CA ALA A 358 3.24 20.75 9.11
C ALA A 358 3.55 19.49 9.96
N PRO A 359 3.78 18.29 9.41
CA PRO A 359 4.33 17.18 10.20
C PRO A 359 5.79 17.51 10.52
N THR A 360 6.18 17.54 11.79
CA THR A 360 7.60 17.61 12.08
C THR A 360 8.21 16.23 12.01
N ALA A 361 9.22 16.12 11.15
CA ALA A 361 10.31 15.20 11.32
C ALA A 361 11.22 15.81 12.40
N ILE A 362 11.32 15.18 13.57
CA ILE A 362 12.34 15.55 14.55
C ILE A 362 13.47 14.53 14.43
N GLN A 363 14.70 14.99 14.24
CA GLN A 363 15.88 14.14 14.08
C GLN A 363 16.56 13.92 15.42
N ARG A 364 16.86 12.67 15.76
CA ARG A 364 17.65 12.31 16.94
C ARG A 364 19.13 12.59 16.72
N SER A 365 19.82 13.10 17.73
CA SER A 365 21.30 13.18 17.73
C SER A 365 21.93 11.82 17.44
N MET A 366 22.84 11.74 16.45
CA MET A 366 23.74 10.60 16.32
C MET A 366 24.82 10.74 17.40
N GLN A 367 24.57 10.25 18.62
CA GLN A 367 25.70 9.99 19.51
C GLN A 367 26.51 8.84 18.91
N THR A 368 27.70 9.15 18.44
CA THR A 368 28.76 8.16 18.17
C THR A 368 29.11 7.50 19.51
N GLY A 369 28.52 6.34 19.77
CA GLY A 369 28.99 5.43 20.83
C GLY A 369 30.13 4.58 20.32
#